data_AF-A0A0E3WZN1-F1
#
_entry.id   AF-A0A0E3WZN1-F1
#
_cell.length_a   1.000
_cell.length_b   1.000
_cell.length_c   1.000
_cell.angle_alpha   90.00
_cell.angle_beta   90.00
_cell.angle_gamma   90.00
#
_symmetry.space_group_name_H-M   'P 1'
#
loop_
_entity.id
_entity.type
_entity.pdbx_description
1 polymer ?
#
loop_
_entity_poly.entity_id
_entity_poly.type
_entity_poly.pdbx_seq_one_letter_code
_entity_poly.pdbx_strand_id
1 'polypeptide(L)'
;MTRQIILINIEKPVEKDLENDIHWFCDSFGLSSGRDVEEISKKIVMDMLSNLSRNEGVTSEMLANSLDISLSRVNHHLRNLIGSGLVYRRKKVLYLRGGSLRAAVCEMRKDSERIFDELEKIAEEIDDEVGLRSR
;
A
#
# COMPACT_ATOMS: atom_id res chain seq x y z
N MET A 1 -14.22 -5.24 5.58
CA MET A 1 -13.00 -5.50 4.78
C MET A 1 -11.85 -5.56 5.76
N THR A 2 -11.06 -6.63 5.73
CA THR A 2 -9.84 -6.71 6.54
C THR A 2 -8.82 -5.73 5.98
N ARG A 3 -8.12 -5.02 6.86
CA ARG A 3 -7.08 -4.08 6.50
C ARG A 3 -5.77 -4.57 7.08
N GLN A 4 -4.76 -4.70 6.23
CA GLN A 4 -3.46 -5.20 6.61
C GLN A 4 -2.41 -4.20 6.16
N ILE A 5 -1.64 -3.68 7.11
CA ILE A 5 -0.54 -2.75 6.84
C ILE A 5 0.75 -3.50 7.15
N ILE A 6 1.59 -3.65 6.14
CA ILE A 6 2.93 -4.22 6.27
C ILE A 6 3.91 -3.04 6.23
N LEU A 7 4.83 -2.99 7.19
CA LEU A 7 5.90 -2.00 7.24
C LEU A 7 7.23 -2.76 7.30
N ILE A 8 8.05 -2.60 6.27
CA ILE A 8 9.36 -3.23 6.17
C ILE A 8 10.41 -2.13 6.20
N ASN A 9 11.33 -2.21 7.16
CA ASN A 9 12.45 -1.29 7.25
C ASN A 9 13.57 -1.77 6.32
N ILE A 10 13.67 -1.16 5.14
CA ILE A 10 14.71 -1.44 4.15
C ILE A 10 15.54 -0.18 3.88
N GLU A 11 16.81 -0.37 3.52
CA GLU A 11 17.72 0.73 3.22
C GLU A 11 17.21 1.57 2.06
N LYS A 12 17.31 2.90 2.21
CA LYS A 12 16.87 3.84 1.19
C LYS A 12 17.87 3.87 0.02
N PRO A 13 17.41 4.01 -1.24
CA PRO A 13 18.29 4.27 -2.37
C PRO A 13 19.24 5.44 -2.10
N VAL A 14 20.52 5.24 -2.41
CA VAL A 14 21.57 6.26 -2.22
C VAL A 14 21.40 7.40 -3.22
N GLU A 15 21.07 7.06 -4.46
CA GLU A 15 20.83 8.00 -5.54
C GLU A 15 19.35 8.37 -5.63
N LYS A 16 19.09 9.64 -5.93
CA LYS A 16 17.73 10.12 -6.18
C LYS A 16 17.33 9.76 -7.59
N ASP A 17 16.60 8.67 -7.71
CA ASP A 17 15.94 8.24 -8.94
C ASP A 17 14.46 7.93 -8.64
N LEU A 18 13.57 8.42 -9.49
CA LEU A 18 12.13 8.34 -9.26
C LEU A 18 11.62 6.90 -9.26
N GLU A 19 12.10 6.08 -10.19
CA GLU A 19 11.71 4.68 -10.30
C GLU A 19 12.20 3.89 -9.07
N ASN A 20 13.48 4.04 -8.70
CA ASN A 20 14.04 3.43 -7.50
C ASN A 20 13.34 3.89 -6.22
N ASP A 21 12.99 5.18 -6.09
CA ASP A 21 12.24 5.70 -4.95
C ASP A 21 10.83 5.10 -4.87
N ILE A 22 10.15 4.90 -6.00
CA ILE A 22 8.83 4.23 -6.05
C ILE A 22 8.97 2.75 -5.71
N HIS A 23 10.00 2.08 -6.21
CA HIS A 23 10.28 0.68 -5.89
C HIS A 23 10.53 0.49 -4.41
N TRP A 24 11.42 1.30 -3.83
CA TRP A 24 11.68 1.31 -2.39
C TRP A 24 10.41 1.60 -1.58
N PHE A 25 9.59 2.56 -2.02
CA PHE A 25 8.31 2.86 -1.37
C PHE A 25 7.37 1.65 -1.37
N CYS A 26 7.22 0.97 -2.51
CA CYS A 26 6.38 -0.22 -2.63
C CYS A 26 6.90 -1.38 -1.78
N ASP A 27 8.22 -1.61 -1.77
CA ASP A 27 8.87 -2.67 -1.00
C ASP A 27 8.76 -2.40 0.51
N SER A 28 8.85 -1.13 0.93
CA SER A 28 8.63 -0.72 2.33
C SER A 28 7.22 -1.02 2.84
N PHE A 29 6.24 -1.12 1.94
CA PHE A 29 4.85 -1.52 2.27
C PHE A 29 4.54 -2.99 1.97
N GLY A 30 5.54 -3.80 1.60
CA GLY A 30 5.36 -5.22 1.27
C GLY A 30 4.42 -5.45 0.07
N LEU A 31 4.31 -4.48 -0.85
CA LEU A 31 3.41 -4.56 -2.01
C LEU A 31 3.97 -5.46 -3.12
N SER A 32 5.27 -5.71 -3.08
CA SER A 32 5.97 -6.77 -3.80
C SER A 32 5.76 -8.09 -3.05
N SER A 33 4.71 -8.82 -3.42
CA SER A 33 4.64 -10.22 -3.00
C SER A 33 5.86 -10.93 -3.57
N GLY A 34 6.65 -11.66 -2.78
CA GLY A 34 7.90 -12.33 -3.20
C GLY A 34 7.80 -13.37 -4.34
N ARG A 35 6.66 -13.43 -5.03
CA ARG A 35 6.40 -14.18 -6.27
C ARG A 35 6.10 -13.29 -7.48
N ASP A 36 6.08 -11.97 -7.32
CA ASP A 36 5.88 -11.01 -8.40
C ASP A 36 7.19 -10.80 -9.16
N VAL A 37 7.62 -11.84 -9.87
CA VAL A 37 8.88 -11.87 -10.64
C VAL A 37 8.94 -10.76 -11.69
N GLU A 38 7.77 -10.27 -12.14
CA GLU A 38 7.65 -9.23 -13.15
C GLU A 38 7.47 -7.82 -12.57
N GLU A 39 7.49 -7.67 -11.24
CA GLU A 39 7.33 -6.40 -10.52
C GLU A 39 6.03 -5.65 -10.89
N ILE A 40 4.95 -6.38 -11.18
CA ILE A 40 3.70 -5.82 -11.68
C ILE A 40 3.04 -4.88 -10.69
N SER A 41 3.10 -5.18 -9.38
CA SER A 41 2.60 -4.24 -8.37
C SER A 41 3.28 -2.87 -8.47
N LYS A 42 4.60 -2.86 -8.71
CA LYS A 42 5.40 -1.62 -8.84
C LYS A 42 5.05 -0.89 -10.14
N LYS A 43 4.96 -1.63 -11.25
CA LYS A 43 4.52 -1.09 -12.55
C LYS A 43 3.12 -0.47 -12.51
N ILE A 44 2.17 -1.12 -11.85
CA ILE A 44 0.82 -0.58 -11.63
C ILE A 44 0.87 0.73 -10.86
N VAL A 45 1.69 0.82 -9.80
CA VAL A 45 1.82 2.05 -9.02
C VAL A 45 2.46 3.15 -9.87
N MET A 46 3.54 2.86 -10.60
CA MET A 46 4.20 3.82 -11.49
C MET A 46 3.26 4.35 -12.58
N ASP A 47 2.53 3.47 -13.26
CA ASP A 47 1.59 3.87 -14.31
C ASP A 47 0.42 4.66 -13.71
N MET A 48 -0.12 4.23 -12.57
CA MET A 48 -1.17 4.98 -11.86
C MET A 48 -0.72 6.39 -11.47
N LEU A 49 0.51 6.56 -10.95
CA LEU A 49 1.05 7.87 -10.59
C LEU A 49 1.25 8.76 -11.82
N SER A 50 1.74 8.18 -12.92
CA SER A 50 1.94 8.88 -14.18
C SER A 50 0.62 9.39 -14.76
N ASN A 51 -0.45 8.60 -14.69
CA ASN A 51 -1.78 9.00 -15.17
C ASN A 51 -2.47 10.01 -14.22
N LEU A 52 -2.36 9.82 -12.90
CA LEU A 52 -2.94 10.76 -11.92
C LEU A 52 -2.33 12.17 -12.02
N SER A 53 -1.03 12.27 -12.35
CA SER A 53 -0.37 13.57 -12.59
C SER A 53 -0.97 14.36 -13.76
N ARG A 54 -1.63 13.67 -14.70
CA ARG A 54 -2.29 14.25 -15.88
C ARG A 54 -3.76 14.61 -15.62
N ASN A 55 -4.23 14.50 -14.37
CA ASN A 55 -5.64 14.63 -13.97
C ASN A 55 -6.58 13.65 -14.68
N GLU A 56 -6.04 12.52 -15.16
CA GLU A 56 -6.84 11.45 -15.74
C GLU A 56 -7.26 10.49 -14.62
N GLY A 57 -8.55 10.15 -14.57
CA GLY A 57 -9.02 9.11 -13.66
C GLY A 57 -8.49 7.75 -14.09
N VAL A 58 -7.82 7.03 -13.20
CA VAL A 58 -7.20 5.74 -13.53
C VAL A 58 -8.20 4.59 -13.36
N THR A 59 -8.44 3.78 -14.39
CA THR A 59 -9.26 2.57 -14.31
C THR A 59 -8.41 1.30 -14.38
N SER A 60 -8.99 0.15 -14.01
CA SER A 60 -8.30 -1.14 -14.13
C SER A 60 -8.10 -1.55 -15.58
N GLU A 61 -9.01 -1.17 -16.48
CA GLU A 61 -8.89 -1.39 -17.92
C GLU A 61 -7.77 -0.54 -18.53
N MET A 62 -7.60 0.71 -18.09
CA MET A 62 -6.48 1.55 -18.53
C MET A 62 -5.14 0.92 -18.16
N LEU A 63 -4.99 0.50 -16.90
CA LEU A 63 -3.78 -0.17 -16.39
C LEU A 63 -3.50 -1.51 -17.13
N ALA A 64 -4.55 -2.25 -17.48
CA ALA A 64 -4.41 -3.51 -18.21
C ALA A 64 -3.88 -3.26 -19.63
N ASN A 65 -4.40 -2.24 -20.30
CA ASN A 65 -3.98 -1.87 -21.66
C ASN A 65 -2.58 -1.26 -21.70
N SER A 66 -2.23 -0.38 -20.74
CA SER A 66 -0.92 0.27 -20.70
C SER A 66 0.22 -0.70 -20.38
N LEU A 67 -0.04 -1.69 -19.52
CA LEU A 67 0.95 -2.67 -19.09
C LEU A 67 0.94 -3.96 -19.92
N ASP A 68 0.04 -4.08 -20.91
CA ASP A 68 -0.17 -5.28 -21.72
C ASP A 68 -0.36 -6.56 -20.88
N ILE A 69 -1.21 -6.48 -19.84
CA ILE A 69 -1.54 -7.61 -18.96
C ILE A 69 -3.04 -7.76 -18.79
N SER A 70 -3.48 -8.98 -18.42
CA SER A 70 -4.91 -9.23 -18.26
C SER A 70 -5.55 -8.38 -17.15
N LEU A 71 -6.79 -7.96 -17.36
CA LEU A 71 -7.60 -7.25 -16.37
C LEU A 71 -7.72 -8.03 -15.05
N SER A 72 -7.74 -9.37 -15.12
CA SER A 72 -7.73 -10.24 -13.93
C SER A 72 -6.44 -10.07 -13.12
N ARG A 73 -5.28 -10.06 -13.80
CA ARG A 73 -3.97 -9.85 -13.17
C ARG A 73 -3.88 -8.47 -12.51
N VAL A 74 -4.30 -7.42 -13.22
CA VAL A 74 -4.38 -6.06 -12.64
C VAL A 74 -5.25 -6.03 -11.39
N ASN A 75 -6.46 -6.59 -11.44
CA ASN A 75 -7.36 -6.60 -10.29
C ASN A 75 -6.81 -7.40 -9.10
N HIS A 76 -6.01 -8.44 -9.34
CA HIS A 76 -5.31 -9.16 -8.29
C HIS A 76 -4.36 -8.24 -7.52
N HIS A 77 -3.48 -7.51 -8.20
CA HIS A 77 -2.55 -6.57 -7.57
C HIS A 77 -3.26 -5.37 -6.93
N LEU A 78 -4.30 -4.84 -7.58
CA LEU A 78 -5.11 -3.75 -7.02
C LEU A 78 -5.80 -4.14 -5.72
N ARG A 79 -6.18 -5.41 -5.53
CA ARG A 79 -6.74 -5.88 -4.26
C ARG A 79 -5.74 -5.71 -3.12
N ASN A 80 -4.46 -6.00 -3.35
CA ASN A 80 -3.42 -5.82 -2.34
C ASN A 80 -3.16 -4.33 -2.06
N LEU A 81 -3.11 -3.50 -3.10
CA LEU A 81 -2.98 -2.05 -2.96
C LEU A 81 -4.16 -1.44 -2.17
N ILE A 82 -5.39 -1.88 -2.44
CA ILE A 82 -6.58 -1.46 -1.69
C ILE A 82 -6.52 -1.98 -0.24
N GLY A 83 -6.13 -3.24 -0.05
CA GLY A 83 -6.00 -3.88 1.26
C GLY A 83 -4.96 -3.19 2.16
N SER A 84 -3.87 -2.66 1.58
CA SER A 84 -2.88 -1.84 2.29
C SER A 84 -3.45 -0.47 2.73
N GLY A 85 -4.45 0.03 2.01
CA GLY A 85 -5.00 1.37 2.19
C GLY A 85 -4.23 2.48 1.48
N LEU A 86 -3.27 2.14 0.61
CA LEU A 86 -2.59 3.10 -0.26
C LEU A 86 -3.55 3.72 -1.29
N VAL A 87 -4.40 2.88 -1.87
CA VAL A 87 -5.37 3.28 -2.90
C VAL A 87 -6.79 2.91 -2.48
N TYR A 88 -7.77 3.60 -3.04
CA TYR A 88 -9.17 3.22 -2.94
C TYR A 88 -9.84 3.32 -4.30
N ARG A 89 -10.96 2.61 -4.45
CA ARG A 89 -11.76 2.61 -5.68
C ARG A 89 -13.09 3.31 -5.43
N ARG A 90 -13.46 4.26 -6.30
CA ARG A 90 -14.80 4.86 -6.35
C ARG A 90 -15.38 4.65 -7.73
N LYS A 91 -16.47 3.87 -7.82
CA LYS A 91 -17.00 3.32 -9.08
C LYS A 91 -15.89 2.53 -9.80
N LYS A 92 -15.49 2.93 -11.01
CA LYS A 92 -14.44 2.29 -11.81
C LYS A 92 -13.07 2.95 -11.67
N VAL A 93 -12.99 4.06 -10.95
CA VAL A 93 -11.79 4.91 -10.88
C VAL A 93 -11.03 4.66 -9.58
N LEU A 94 -9.71 4.56 -9.70
CA LEU A 94 -8.75 4.38 -8.64
C LEU A 94 -8.19 5.74 -8.21
N TYR A 95 -7.97 5.90 -6.92
CA TYR A 95 -7.47 7.13 -6.31
C TYR A 95 -6.43 6.79 -5.26
N LEU A 96 -5.42 7.65 -5.12
CA LEU A 96 -4.57 7.67 -3.94
C LEU A 96 -5.38 8.15 -2.74
N ARG A 97 -5.23 7.47 -1.60
CA ARG A 97 -5.88 7.93 -0.38
C ARG A 97 -5.30 9.28 0.04
N GLY A 98 -6.17 10.25 0.30
CA GLY A 98 -5.74 11.63 0.58
C GLY A 98 -5.16 12.39 -0.63
N GLY A 99 -5.20 11.83 -1.85
CA GLY A 99 -4.86 12.52 -3.09
C GLY A 99 -3.37 12.58 -3.46
N SER A 100 -2.46 12.10 -2.61
CA SER A 100 -1.03 12.00 -2.90
C SER A 100 -0.39 10.86 -2.11
N LEU A 101 0.80 10.38 -2.49
CA LEU A 101 1.51 9.34 -1.73
C LEU A 101 1.78 9.78 -0.28
N ARG A 102 2.23 11.03 -0.08
CA ARG A 102 2.47 11.59 1.27
C ARG A 102 1.19 11.59 2.11
N ALA A 103 0.07 12.01 1.54
CA ALA A 103 -1.21 12.02 2.24
C ALA A 103 -1.68 10.59 2.54
N ALA A 104 -1.50 9.65 1.61
CA ALA A 104 -1.82 8.23 1.82
C ALA A 104 -1.03 7.64 2.99
N VAL A 105 0.28 7.90 3.07
CA VAL A 105 1.13 7.47 4.18
C VAL A 105 0.68 8.10 5.51
N CYS A 106 0.31 9.38 5.51
CA CYS A 106 -0.21 10.04 6.72
C CYS A 106 -1.49 9.35 7.22
N GLU A 107 -2.41 9.05 6.30
CA GLU A 107 -3.65 8.35 6.65
C GLU A 107 -3.38 6.92 7.10
N MET A 108 -2.47 6.18 6.43
CA MET A 108 -2.07 4.83 6.83
C MET A 108 -1.40 4.81 8.20
N ARG A 109 -0.57 5.81 8.54
CA ARG A 109 0.02 5.94 9.88
C ARG A 109 -1.06 6.00 10.96
N LYS A 110 -2.07 6.86 10.78
CA LYS A 110 -3.20 6.97 11.72
C LYS A 110 -3.96 5.65 11.87
N ASP A 111 -4.03 4.84 10.80
CA ASP A 111 -4.65 3.52 10.89
C ASP A 111 -3.78 2.53 11.66
N SER A 112 -2.47 2.55 11.44
CA SER A 112 -1.52 1.74 12.20
C SER A 112 -1.54 2.10 13.68
N GLU A 113 -1.52 3.39 14.02
CA GLU A 113 -1.62 3.88 15.41
C GLU A 113 -2.90 3.35 16.07
N ARG A 114 -4.05 3.50 15.42
CA ARG A 114 -5.32 2.93 15.93
C ARG A 114 -5.28 1.41 16.13
N ILE A 115 -4.61 0.67 15.24
CA ILE A 115 -4.43 -0.77 15.39
C ILE A 115 -3.53 -1.07 16.61
N PHE A 116 -2.46 -0.31 16.80
CA PHE A 116 -1.60 -0.46 17.98
C PHE A 116 -2.36 -0.15 19.27
N ASP A 117 -3.14 0.93 19.32
CA ASP A 117 -3.93 1.28 20.50
C ASP A 117 -4.88 0.13 20.91
N GLU A 118 -5.54 -0.51 19.93
CA GLU A 118 -6.41 -1.66 20.18
C GLU A 118 -5.62 -2.90 20.65
N LEU A 119 -4.46 -3.17 20.05
CA LEU A 119 -3.60 -4.29 20.42
C LEU A 119 -3.00 -4.12 21.81
N GLU A 120 -2.53 -2.92 22.15
CA GLU A 120 -1.97 -2.58 23.46
C GLU A 120 -3.01 -2.77 24.56
N LYS A 121 -4.25 -2.31 24.32
CA LYS A 121 -5.35 -2.51 25.27
C LYS A 121 -5.63 -3.99 25.56
N ILE A 122 -5.72 -4.81 24.51
CA ILE A 122 -5.96 -6.26 24.69
C ILE A 122 -4.75 -6.95 25.33
N ALA A 123 -3.52 -6.51 25.01
CA ALA A 123 -2.32 -7.03 25.65
C ALA A 123 -2.27 -6.70 27.15
N GLU A 124 -2.67 -5.48 27.54
CA GLU A 124 -2.79 -5.06 28.95
C GLU A 124 -3.80 -5.94 29.70
N GLU A 125 -4.99 -6.17 29.12
CA GLU A 125 -6.00 -7.07 29.71
C GLU A 125 -5.46 -8.50 29.91
N ILE A 126 -4.70 -9.02 28.94
CA ILE A 126 -4.07 -10.35 29.05
C ILE A 126 -2.99 -10.35 30.14
N ASP A 127 -2.10 -9.36 30.15
CA ASP A 127 -1.01 -9.25 31.12
C ASP A 127 -1.55 -9.22 32.56
N ASP A 128 -2.63 -8.45 32.79
CA ASP A 128 -3.33 -8.39 34.08
C ASP A 128 -3.92 -9.74 34.50
N GLU A 129 -4.57 -10.46 33.58
CA GLU A 129 -5.15 -11.78 33.85
C GLU A 129 -4.09 -12.85 34.19
N VAL A 130 -2.93 -12.80 33.53
CA VAL A 130 -1.84 -13.76 33.76
C VAL A 130 -0.82 -13.31 34.80
N GLY A 131 -0.97 -12.10 35.37
CA GLY A 131 -0.09 -11.55 36.39
C GLY A 131 1.28 -11.12 35.88
N LEU A 132 1.41 -10.79 34.59
CA LEU A 132 2.61 -10.18 34.03
C LEU A 132 2.67 -8.70 34.40
N ARG A 133 3.87 -8.19 34.69
CA ARG A 133 4.10 -6.75 34.95
C ARG A 133 5.34 -6.32 34.18
N SER A 134 5.20 -5.26 33.38
CA SER A 134 6.34 -4.54 32.84
C SER A 134 7.07 -3.82 33.99
N ARG A 135 8.40 -3.68 33.86
CA ARG A 135 9.29 -3.16 34.91
C ARG A 135 9.37 -1.63 34.87
#